data_AF-A0A1T5DSW2-F1
#
_entry.id   AF-A0A1T5DSW2-F1
#
_cell.length_a   1.000
_cell.length_b   1.000
_cell.length_c   1.000
_cell.angle_alpha   90.00
_cell.angle_beta   90.00
_cell.angle_gamma   90.00
#
_symmetry.space_group_name_H-M   'P 1'
#
loop_
_entity.id
_entity.type
_entity.pdbx_description
1 polymer ?
#
loop_
_entity_poly.entity_id
_entity_poly.type
_entity_poly.pdbx_seq_one_letter_code
_entity_poly.pdbx_strand_id
1 'polypeptide(L)' 'MHHKIDWRSEYYTKMFERYDRADFAQEFLRRNPSYRRQYDAALGKPAALGAVARHWGLVFRLRPRS' A
#
# COMPACT_ATOMS: atom_id res chain seq x y z
N MET A 1 -0.16 -29.96 -23.26
CA MET A 1 -1.06 -29.81 -22.11
C MET A 1 -0.73 -28.50 -21.41
N HIS A 2 -1.60 -27.50 -21.47
CA HIS A 2 -1.44 -26.28 -20.68
C HIS A 2 -1.85 -26.61 -19.24
N HIS A 3 -0.87 -26.82 -18.36
CA HIS A 3 -1.14 -26.85 -16.93
C HIS A 3 -1.59 -25.43 -16.55
N LYS A 4 -2.91 -25.19 -16.49
CA LYS A 4 -3.43 -23.96 -15.88
C LYS A 4 -3.06 -24.07 -14.41
N ILE A 5 -2.02 -23.35 -14.04
CA ILE A 5 -1.63 -23.24 -12.66
C ILE A 5 -2.80 -22.56 -11.94
N ASP A 6 -3.47 -23.30 -11.05
CA ASP A 6 -4.57 -22.76 -10.26
C ASP A 6 -3.98 -21.89 -9.15
N TRP A 7 -4.33 -20.61 -9.16
CA TRP A 7 -3.91 -19.65 -8.15
C TRP A 7 -4.46 -20.00 -6.75
N ARG A 8 -5.48 -20.87 -6.67
CA ARG A 8 -6.01 -21.42 -5.42
C ARG A 8 -5.24 -22.64 -4.89
N SER A 9 -4.22 -23.12 -5.60
CA SER A 9 -3.41 -24.24 -5.12
C SER A 9 -2.61 -23.87 -3.86
N GLU A 10 -2.36 -24.87 -3.01
CA GLU A 10 -1.54 -24.70 -1.80
C GLU A 10 -0.17 -24.10 -2.07
N TYR A 11 0.37 -24.31 -3.27
CA TYR A 11 1.66 -23.75 -3.69
C TYR A 11 1.67 -22.22 -3.61
N TYR A 12 0.65 -21.54 -4.14
CA TYR A 12 0.56 -20.09 -4.06
C TYR A 12 0.26 -19.62 -2.66
N THR A 13 -0.61 -20.30 -1.93
CA THR A 13 -0.90 -19.97 -0.52
C THR A 13 0.37 -19.96 0.31
N LYS A 14 1.19 -21.03 0.25
CA LYS A 14 2.47 -21.13 0.96
C LYS A 14 3.52 -20.13 0.46
N MET A 15 3.52 -19.80 -0.83
CA MET A 15 4.35 -18.72 -1.37
C MET A 15 3.94 -17.35 -0.80
N PHE A 16 2.63 -17.07 -0.72
CA PHE A 16 2.10 -15.80 -0.21
C PHE A 16 2.27 -15.62 1.30
N GLU A 17 2.33 -16.71 2.08
CA GLU A 17 2.68 -16.65 3.51
C GLU A 17 4.06 -16.05 3.78
N ARG A 18 4.99 -16.14 2.82
CA ARG A 18 6.33 -15.56 2.94
C ARG A 18 6.39 -14.09 2.56
N TYR A 19 5.37 -13.55 1.90
CA TYR A 19 5.32 -12.16 1.51
C TYR A 19 4.74 -11.31 2.63
N ASP A 20 5.32 -10.13 2.84
CA ASP A 20 4.75 -9.15 3.75
C ASP A 20 3.45 -8.61 3.15
N ARG A 21 2.34 -8.87 3.85
CA ARG A 21 1.01 -8.42 3.44
C ARG A 21 0.90 -6.90 3.43
N ALA A 22 1.67 -6.21 4.27
CA ALA A 22 1.69 -4.74 4.31
C ALA A 22 2.31 -4.17 3.03
N ASP A 23 3.41 -4.76 2.54
CA ASP A 23 4.05 -4.35 1.28
C ASP A 23 3.10 -4.55 0.09
N PHE A 24 2.34 -5.67 0.08
CA PHE A 24 1.31 -5.92 -0.92
C PHE A 24 0.20 -4.86 -0.88
N ALA A 25 -0.32 -4.55 0.30
CA ALA A 25 -1.38 -3.54 0.46
C ALA A 25 -0.91 -2.15 -0.01
N GLN A 26 0.34 -1.80 0.28
CA GLN A 26 0.94 -0.55 -0.15
C GLN A 26 1.04 -0.44 -1.68
N GLU A 27 1.32 -1.55 -2.39
CA GLU A 27 1.40 -1.55 -3.85
C GLU A 27 0.06 -1.27 -4.54
N PHE A 28 -1.05 -1.80 -4.01
CA PHE A 28 -2.38 -1.45 -4.51
C PHE A 28 -2.71 0.02 -4.25
N LEU A 29 -2.38 0.50 -3.06
CA LEU A 29 -2.64 1.88 -2.66
C LEU A 29 -1.85 2.89 -3.51
N ARG A 30 -0.56 2.64 -3.76
CA ARG A 30 0.32 3.52 -4.55
C ARG A 30 -0.17 3.72 -5.99
N ARG A 31 -0.94 2.76 -6.51
CA ARG A 31 -1.55 2.83 -7.85
C ARG A 31 -2.93 3.48 -7.86
N ASN A 32 -3.55 3.70 -6.71
CA ASN A 32 -4.87 4.31 -6.61
C ASN A 32 -4.83 5.81 -7.02
N PRO A 33 -5.58 6.24 -8.06
CA PRO A 33 -5.55 7.63 -8.51
C PRO A 33 -6.02 8.65 -7.47
N SER A 34 -6.98 8.26 -6.61
CA SER A 34 -7.47 9.11 -5.53
C SER A 34 -6.40 9.32 -4.46
N TYR A 35 -5.74 8.23 -4.06
CA TYR A 35 -4.61 8.30 -3.12
C TYR A 35 -3.51 9.23 -3.64
N ARG A 36 -3.10 9.06 -4.90
CA ARG A 36 -2.05 9.89 -5.52
C ARG A 36 -2.42 11.38 -5.49
N ARG A 37 -3.62 11.74 -5.95
CA ARG A 37 -4.08 13.15 -5.93
C ARG A 37 -4.11 13.73 -4.53
N GLN A 38 -4.61 12.98 -3.55
CA GLN A 38 -4.68 13.44 -2.16
C GLN A 38 -3.29 13.59 -1.54
N TYR A 39 -2.40 12.64 -1.77
CA TYR A 39 -1.02 12.67 -1.31
C TYR A 39 -0.27 13.87 -1.91
N ASP A 40 -0.34 14.05 -3.23
CA ASP A 40 0.30 15.16 -3.94
C ASP A 40 -0.19 16.53 -3.43
N ALA A 41 -1.50 16.68 -3.17
CA ALA A 41 -2.07 17.91 -2.61
C ALA A 41 -1.64 18.19 -1.16
N ALA A 42 -1.28 17.15 -0.42
CA ALA A 42 -0.87 17.20 0.98
C ALA A 42 0.66 17.35 1.16
N LEU A 43 1.47 17.13 0.12
CA LEU A 43 2.92 17.26 0.19
C LEU A 43 3.36 18.62 0.76
N GLY A 44 4.38 18.58 1.62
CA GLY A 44 4.88 19.77 2.33
C GLY A 44 4.00 20.29 3.46
N LYS A 45 2.83 19.69 3.71
CA LYS A 45 1.87 20.09 4.77
C LYS A 45 1.69 18.94 5.76
N PRO A 46 2.45 18.92 6.89
CA PRO A 46 2.43 17.79 7.83
C PRO A 46 1.04 17.40 8.33
N ALA A 47 0.19 18.38 8.67
CA ALA A 47 -1.17 18.12 9.13
C ALA A 47 -2.04 17.45 8.04
N ALA A 48 -1.91 17.89 6.78
CA ALA A 48 -2.65 17.31 5.66
C ALA A 48 -2.15 15.89 5.36
N LEU A 49 -0.84 15.65 5.42
CA LEU A 49 -0.28 14.30 5.26
C LEU A 49 -0.77 13.35 6.36
N GLY A 50 -0.86 13.83 7.61
CA GLY A 50 -1.45 13.05 8.70
C GLY A 50 -2.93 12.71 8.46
N ALA A 51 -3.70 13.62 7.88
CA ALA A 51 -5.09 13.36 7.51
C ALA A 51 -5.21 12.31 6.38
N VAL A 52 -4.39 12.44 5.33
CA VAL A 52 -4.31 11.45 4.24
C VAL A 52 -3.91 10.08 4.79
N ALA A 53 -2.93 10.01 5.68
CA ALA A 53 -2.49 8.76 6.28
C ALA A 53 -3.63 8.05 7.00
N ARG A 54 -4.35 8.75 7.89
CA ARG A 54 -5.49 8.18 8.63
C ARG A 54 -6.62 7.72 7.70
N HIS A 55 -6.91 8.47 6.64
CA HIS A 55 -7.97 8.10 5.69
C HIS A 55 -7.68 6.77 4.96
N TRP A 56 -6.42 6.50 4.63
CA TRP A 56 -6.00 5.29 3.92
C TRP A 56 -5.44 4.18 4.81
N GLY A 57 -5.52 4.32 6.14
CA GLY A 57 -5.00 3.33 7.09
C GLY A 57 -3.47 3.26 7.16
N LEU A 58 -2.78 4.35 6.82
CA LEU A 58 -1.33 4.46 6.83
C LEU A 58 -0.80 5.16 8.07
N VAL A 59 0.49 4.96 8.33
CA VAL A 59 1.27 5.74 9.29
C VAL A 59 2.48 6.32 8.58
N PHE A 60 2.52 7.65 8.44
CA PHE A 60 3.70 8.34 7.91
C PHE A 60 4.64 8.73 9.04
N ARG A 61 5.93 8.41 8.89
CA ARG A 61 6.98 8.94 9.75
C ARG A 61 7.28 10.38 9.30
N LEU A 62 6.43 11.32 9.71
CA LEU A 62 6.66 12.74 9.46
C LEU A 62 7.86 13.19 10.30
N ARG A 63 9.01 13.44 9.67
CA ARG A 63 10.14 14.05 10.36
C ARG A 63 9.74 15.47 10.79
N PRO A 64 10.02 15.88 12.04
CA PRO A 64 9.90 17.27 12.42
C PRO A 64 10.83 18.10 11.53
N ARG A 65 10.34 19.24 11.06
CA ARG A 65 11.13 20.18 10.27
C ARG A 65 12.01 20.95 11.27
N SER A 66 13.33 20.70 11.22
CA SER A 66 14.35 21.49 11.93
C SER A 66 14.39 22.93 11.43
#